data_AF-A0A4P7LCW4-F1
#
_entry.id   AF-A0A4P7LCW4-F1
#
_cell.length_a   1.000
_cell.length_b   1.000
_cell.length_c   1.000
_cell.angle_alpha   90.00
_cell.angle_beta   90.00
_cell.angle_gamma   90.00
#
_symmetry.space_group_name_H-M   'P 1'
#
loop_
_entity.id
_entity.type
_entity.pdbx_description
1 polymer ?
#
loop_
_entity_poly.entity_id
_entity_poly.type
_entity_poly.pdbx_seq_one_letter_code
_entity_poly.pdbx_strand_id
1 'polypeptide(L)'
;MICLPLRKLAGWLQSINPNKVNPKIRNKVIRYQEECDDVLYDYWTKGIAVNPRAQKEERSIMHELNAACAELKSDKAIASLFGTGLSEWKKIKATHKKKISKLVNEAQLLLDV
;
A
#
# COMPACT_ATOMS: atom_id res chain seq x y z
N MET A 1 -11.52 25.18 -25.47
CA MET A 1 -10.90 24.11 -24.66
C MET A 1 -9.85 24.75 -23.77
N ILE A 2 -10.02 24.68 -22.43
CA ILE A 2 -9.01 25.15 -21.48
C ILE A 2 -8.22 23.93 -21.03
N CYS A 3 -6.97 23.81 -21.45
CA CYS A 3 -6.08 22.75 -20.99
C CYS A 3 -5.37 23.23 -19.72
N LEU A 4 -5.62 22.55 -18.59
CA LEU A 4 -4.91 22.77 -17.34
C LEU A 4 -3.73 21.78 -17.25
N PRO A 5 -2.52 22.21 -16.86
CA PRO A 5 -1.44 21.29 -16.59
C PRO A 5 -1.82 20.29 -15.49
N LEU A 6 -1.57 18.98 -15.69
CA LEU A 6 -1.97 17.93 -14.77
C LEU A 6 -1.49 18.18 -13.33
N ARG A 7 -0.25 18.68 -13.17
CA ARG A 7 0.32 19.11 -11.89
C ARG A 7 -0.57 20.08 -11.11
N LYS A 8 -1.29 20.97 -11.81
CA LYS A 8 -2.12 22.02 -11.20
C LYS A 8 -3.56 21.55 -10.96
N LEU A 9 -3.95 20.37 -11.43
CA LEU A 9 -5.32 19.87 -11.33
C LEU A 9 -5.78 19.78 -9.87
N ALA A 10 -4.95 19.21 -9.00
CA ALA A 10 -5.30 19.05 -7.58
C ALA A 10 -5.54 20.40 -6.89
N GLY A 11 -4.62 21.36 -7.08
CA GLY A 11 -4.79 22.71 -6.52
C GLY A 11 -5.99 23.46 -7.10
N TRP A 12 -6.32 23.23 -8.38
CA TRP A 12 -7.53 23.81 -8.97
C TRP A 12 -8.82 23.20 -8.36
N LEU A 13 -8.87 21.89 -8.16
CA LEU A 13 -10.00 21.22 -7.51
C LEU A 13 -10.22 21.75 -6.08
N GLN A 14 -9.16 22.01 -5.32
CA GLN A 14 -9.25 22.60 -3.98
C GLN A 14 -9.91 23.99 -4.00
N SER A 15 -9.69 24.77 -5.06
CA SER A 15 -10.21 26.15 -5.19
C SER A 15 -11.71 26.24 -5.53
N ILE A 16 -12.38 25.12 -5.79
CA ILE A 16 -13.80 25.09 -6.18
C ILE A 16 -14.68 25.46 -4.98
N ASN A 17 -15.59 26.42 -5.15
CA ASN A 17 -16.57 26.75 -4.12
C ASN A 17 -17.70 25.70 -4.07
N PRO A 18 -17.89 24.94 -2.97
CA PRO A 18 -18.91 23.90 -2.86
C PRO A 18 -20.36 24.41 -2.98
N ASN A 19 -20.61 25.69 -2.70
CA ASN A 19 -21.94 26.29 -2.84
C ASN A 19 -22.29 26.57 -4.31
N LYS A 20 -21.28 26.66 -5.18
CA LYS A 20 -21.43 26.90 -6.62
C LYS A 20 -21.36 25.62 -7.47
N VAL A 21 -21.32 24.45 -6.83
CA VAL A 21 -21.38 23.15 -7.53
C VAL A 21 -22.77 22.53 -7.44
N ASN A 22 -23.06 21.61 -8.36
CA ASN A 22 -24.30 20.84 -8.33
C ASN A 22 -24.44 20.11 -6.98
N PRO A 23 -25.60 20.23 -6.29
CA PRO A 23 -25.82 19.61 -4.98
C PRO A 23 -25.50 18.10 -4.93
N LYS A 24 -25.70 17.38 -6.04
CA LYS A 24 -25.42 15.94 -6.14
C LYS A 24 -23.94 15.57 -5.96
N ILE A 25 -23.02 16.48 -6.28
CA ILE A 25 -21.57 16.26 -6.18
C ILE A 25 -20.91 17.07 -5.05
N ARG A 26 -21.64 17.98 -4.40
CA ARG A 26 -21.12 18.86 -3.35
C ARG A 26 -20.38 18.08 -2.26
N ASN A 27 -20.98 17.00 -1.76
CA ASN A 27 -20.36 16.18 -0.71
C ASN A 27 -19.05 15.53 -1.17
N LYS A 28 -18.89 15.22 -2.46
CA LYS A 28 -17.64 14.68 -3.01
C LYS A 28 -16.55 15.76 -3.06
N VAL A 29 -16.91 16.98 -3.42
CA VAL A 29 -15.99 18.13 -3.45
C VAL A 29 -15.51 18.45 -2.03
N ILE A 30 -16.42 18.51 -1.07
CA ILE A 30 -16.08 18.76 0.35
C ILE A 30 -15.15 17.67 0.87
N ARG A 31 -15.47 16.40 0.65
CA ARG A 31 -14.62 15.28 1.07
C ARG A 31 -13.21 15.35 0.46
N TYR A 32 -13.11 15.72 -0.81
CA TYR A 32 -11.82 15.91 -1.46
C TYR A 32 -11.03 17.05 -0.80
N GLN A 33 -11.70 18.15 -0.47
CA GLN A 33 -11.08 19.30 0.16
C GLN A 33 -10.57 18.99 1.58
N GLU A 34 -11.37 18.28 2.37
CA GLU A 34 -10.99 17.78 3.70
C GLU A 34 -9.75 16.85 3.61
N GLU A 35 -9.74 15.92 2.66
CA GLU A 35 -8.60 15.01 2.44
C GLU A 35 -7.33 15.78 2.05
N CYS A 36 -7.45 16.87 1.29
CA CYS A 36 -6.31 17.75 0.98
C CYS A 36 -5.78 18.48 2.20
N ASP A 37 -6.66 18.95 3.10
CA ASP A 37 -6.26 19.64 4.32
C ASP A 37 -5.47 18.69 5.25
N ASP A 38 -5.94 17.45 5.40
CA ASP A 38 -5.24 16.39 6.16
C ASP A 38 -3.87 16.06 5.54
N VAL A 39 -3.79 15.93 4.21
CA VAL A 39 -2.54 15.65 3.49
C VAL A 39 -1.53 16.78 3.68
N LEU A 40 -1.97 18.03 3.60
CA LEU A 40 -1.09 19.18 3.81
C LEU A 40 -0.63 19.24 5.27
N TYR A 41 -1.53 19.01 6.23
CA TYR A 41 -1.18 18.95 7.64
C TYR A 41 -0.14 17.87 7.92
N ASP A 42 -0.35 16.65 7.45
CA ASP A 42 0.56 15.53 7.65
C ASP A 42 1.93 15.78 7.01
N TYR A 43 1.96 16.36 5.80
CA TYR A 43 3.22 16.72 5.16
C TYR A 43 4.04 17.71 6.01
N TRP A 44 3.42 18.76 6.53
CA TRP A 44 4.13 19.80 7.29
C TRP A 44 4.42 19.41 8.75
N THR A 45 3.60 18.55 9.36
CA THR A 45 3.76 18.16 10.78
C THR A 45 4.54 16.87 10.97
N LYS A 46 4.35 15.88 10.09
CA LYS A 46 5.01 14.55 10.17
C LYS A 46 6.16 14.42 9.15
N GLY A 47 6.29 15.35 8.20
CA GLY A 47 7.29 15.34 7.14
C GLY A 47 6.94 14.43 5.95
N ILE A 48 5.82 13.71 6.01
CA ILE A 48 5.39 12.80 4.94
C ILE A 48 3.86 12.70 4.93
N ALA A 49 3.29 12.69 3.73
CA ALA A 49 1.88 12.37 3.51
C ALA A 49 1.78 11.10 2.65
N VAL A 50 0.91 10.18 3.07
CA VAL A 50 0.81 8.84 2.47
C VAL A 50 -0.60 8.65 1.93
N ASN A 51 -0.71 8.27 0.66
CA ASN A 51 -1.99 7.88 0.07
C ASN A 51 -2.24 6.37 0.30
N PRO A 52 -3.19 5.98 1.17
CA PRO A 52 -3.48 4.57 1.43
C PRO A 52 -4.05 3.83 0.22
N ARG A 53 -4.61 4.56 -0.77
CA ARG A 53 -5.12 3.96 -2.02
C ARG A 53 -3.98 3.51 -2.92
N ALA A 54 -2.89 4.28 -2.98
CA ALA A 54 -1.69 3.91 -3.73
C ALA A 54 -0.98 2.69 -3.11
N GLN A 55 -0.97 2.58 -1.78
CA GLN A 55 -0.40 1.41 -1.10
C GLN A 55 -1.16 0.10 -1.36
N LYS A 56 -2.43 0.16 -1.78
CA LYS A 56 -3.22 -1.05 -2.03
C LYS A 56 -2.80 -1.76 -3.31
N GLU A 57 -2.32 -1.02 -4.31
CA GLU A 57 -1.82 -1.55 -5.58
C GLU A 57 -0.39 -2.09 -5.45
N GLU A 58 0.42 -1.53 -4.55
CA GLU A 58 1.76 -2.08 -4.22
C GLU A 58 1.70 -3.35 -3.36
N ARG A 59 0.58 -3.65 -2.69
CA ARG A 59 0.29 -5.01 -2.19
C ARG A 59 -0.17 -5.93 -3.33
N SER A 60 0.53 -5.88 -4.46
CA SER A 60 0.49 -6.95 -5.44
C SER A 60 0.94 -8.24 -4.77
N ILE A 61 0.31 -9.37 -5.13
CA ILE A 61 0.68 -10.70 -4.61
C ILE A 61 2.18 -10.94 -4.76
N MET A 62 2.80 -10.37 -5.80
CA MET A 62 4.25 -10.42 -6.02
C MET A 62 5.07 -9.71 -4.93
N HIS A 63 4.61 -8.56 -4.43
CA HIS A 63 5.28 -7.86 -3.32
C HIS A 63 5.18 -8.66 -2.02
N GLU A 64 4.00 -9.23 -1.74
CA GLU A 64 3.80 -10.07 -0.54
C GLU A 64 4.64 -11.35 -0.60
N LEU A 65 4.75 -11.96 -1.78
CA LEU A 65 5.60 -13.12 -2.02
C LEU A 65 7.08 -12.77 -1.80
N ASN A 66 7.56 -11.64 -2.34
CA ASN A 66 8.92 -11.18 -2.16
C ASN A 66 9.25 -10.92 -0.68
N ALA A 67 8.33 -10.29 0.06
CA ALA A 67 8.48 -10.06 1.50
C ALA A 67 8.54 -11.39 2.29
N ALA A 68 7.63 -12.32 2.01
CA ALA A 68 7.62 -13.63 2.68
C ALA A 68 8.89 -14.46 2.41
N CYS A 69 9.45 -14.36 1.19
CA CYS A 69 10.74 -14.95 0.84
C CYS A 69 11.91 -14.30 1.57
N ALA A 70 11.89 -12.97 1.74
CA ALA A 70 12.92 -12.23 2.48
C ALA A 70 12.92 -12.59 3.98
N GLU A 71 11.75 -12.67 4.62
CA GLU A 71 11.59 -13.11 6.01
C GLU A 71 12.12 -14.54 6.22
N LEU A 72 11.79 -15.48 5.32
CA LEU A 72 12.33 -16.84 5.40
C LEU A 72 13.86 -16.85 5.31
N LYS A 73 14.45 -15.96 4.51
CA LYS A 73 15.91 -15.87 4.35
C LYS A 73 16.58 -15.31 5.60
N SER A 74 16.01 -14.28 6.23
CA SER A 74 16.53 -13.72 7.49
C SER A 74 16.44 -14.73 8.63
N ASP A 75 15.30 -15.39 8.78
CA ASP A 75 15.07 -16.31 9.90
C ASP A 75 15.94 -17.56 9.78
N LYS A 76 16.19 -18.02 8.55
CA LYS A 76 17.16 -19.09 8.28
C LYS A 76 18.57 -18.71 8.75
N ALA A 77 18.98 -17.46 8.47
CA ALA A 77 20.29 -16.97 8.87
C ALA A 77 20.40 -16.90 10.40
N ILE A 78 19.38 -16.38 11.08
CA ILE A 78 19.31 -16.30 12.55
C ILE A 78 19.38 -17.70 13.17
N ALA A 79 18.56 -18.64 12.68
CA ALA A 79 18.55 -20.01 13.19
C ALA A 79 19.87 -20.76 13.00
N SER A 80 20.67 -20.38 12.00
CA SER A 80 21.98 -21.00 11.74
C SER A 80 23.07 -20.58 12.73
N LEU A 81 22.83 -19.53 13.51
CA LEU A 81 23.80 -19.00 14.47
C LEU A 81 23.81 -19.74 15.82
N PHE A 82 22.76 -20.51 16.16
CA PHE A 82 22.66 -21.20 17.46
C PHE A 82 21.89 -22.53 17.37
N GLY A 83 22.38 -23.56 18.06
CA GLY A 83 21.87 -24.94 17.96
C GLY A 83 20.41 -25.14 18.39
N THR A 84 19.94 -24.40 19.40
CA THR A 84 18.51 -24.38 19.82
C THR A 84 17.61 -23.72 18.77
N GLY A 85 18.17 -22.82 17.95
CA GLY A 85 17.47 -22.21 16.82
C GLY A 85 17.11 -23.22 15.73
N LEU A 86 17.90 -24.29 15.55
CA LEU A 86 17.70 -25.26 14.48
C LEU A 86 16.45 -26.14 14.67
N SER A 87 16.09 -26.46 15.91
CA SER A 87 14.86 -27.23 16.20
C SER A 87 13.60 -26.39 16.03
N GLU A 88 13.62 -25.14 16.52
CA GLU A 88 12.51 -24.20 16.34
C GLU A 88 12.36 -23.77 14.87
N TRP A 89 13.47 -23.66 14.15
CA TRP A 89 13.50 -23.40 12.72
C TRP A 89 12.73 -24.43 11.90
N LYS A 90 12.72 -25.72 12.28
CA LYS A 90 11.93 -26.72 11.55
C LYS A 90 10.43 -26.39 11.56
N LYS A 91 9.92 -25.90 12.69
CA LYS A 91 8.51 -25.48 12.85
C LYS A 91 8.25 -24.18 12.09
N ILE A 92 9.11 -23.18 12.29
CA ILE A 92 9.00 -21.85 11.64
C ILE A 92 9.07 -21.98 10.11
N LYS A 93 10.05 -22.72 9.58
CA LYS A 93 10.21 -23.00 8.15
C LYS A 93 8.99 -23.64 7.52
N ALA A 94 8.32 -24.55 8.22
CA ALA A 94 7.08 -25.18 7.71
C ALA A 94 5.98 -24.13 7.52
N THR A 95 5.84 -23.20 8.46
CA THR A 95 4.89 -22.08 8.38
C THR A 95 5.21 -21.13 7.22
N HIS A 96 6.47 -20.71 7.05
CA HIS A 96 6.87 -19.87 5.91
C HIS A 96 6.65 -20.57 4.57
N LYS A 97 7.00 -21.87 4.47
CA LYS A 97 6.80 -22.64 3.23
C LYS A 97 5.32 -22.73 2.85
N LYS A 98 4.43 -22.88 3.84
CA LYS A 98 2.97 -22.88 3.64
C LYS A 98 2.48 -21.52 3.16
N LYS A 99 2.94 -20.41 3.76
CA LYS A 99 2.60 -19.03 3.37
C LYS A 99 3.04 -18.73 1.92
N ILE A 100 4.29 -19.06 1.58
CA ILE A 100 4.84 -18.87 0.23
C ILE A 100 4.07 -19.68 -0.80
N SER A 101 3.80 -20.97 -0.53
CA SER A 101 3.03 -21.84 -1.44
C SER A 101 1.63 -21.27 -1.72
N LYS A 102 0.96 -20.76 -0.69
CA LYS A 102 -0.35 -20.11 -0.84
C LYS A 102 -0.28 -18.89 -1.77
N LEU A 103 0.69 -17.99 -1.54
CA LEU A 103 0.86 -16.78 -2.35
C LEU A 103 1.25 -17.09 -3.81
N VAL A 104 2.07 -18.12 -4.04
CA VAL A 104 2.41 -18.59 -5.39
C VAL A 104 1.17 -19.09 -6.12
N ASN A 105 0.32 -19.87 -5.46
CA ASN A 105 -0.93 -20.35 -6.07
C ASN A 105 -1.90 -19.20 -6.39
N GLU A 106 -2.03 -18.23 -5.49
CA GLU A 106 -2.87 -17.05 -5.72
C GLU A 106 -2.32 -16.18 -6.87
N ALA A 107 -0.99 -16.06 -7.01
CA ALA A 107 -0.37 -15.37 -8.14
C ALA A 107 -0.60 -16.11 -9.47
N GLN A 108 -0.51 -17.45 -9.47
CA GLN A 108 -0.75 -18.27 -10.65
C GLN A 108 -2.19 -18.14 -11.16
N LEU A 109 -3.17 -18.13 -10.24
CA LEU A 109 -4.59 -17.93 -10.58
C LEU A 109 -4.89 -16.58 -11.22
N LEU A 110 -4.07 -15.55 -11.00
CA LEU A 110 -4.21 -14.24 -11.66
C LEU A 110 -3.63 -14.21 -13.07
N LEU A 111 -2.75 -15.14 -13.42
CA LEU A 111 -2.12 -15.24 -14.74
C LEU A 111 -2.92 -16.15 -15.69
N ASP A 112 -3.77 -17.03 -15.15
CA ASP A 112 -4.59 -17.98 -15.90
C ASP A 112 -5.99 -17.43 -16.30
N VAL A 113 -6.19 -16.10 -16.24
CA VAL A 113 -7.42 -15.37 -16.65
C VAL A 113 -7.13 -14.55 -17.91
#